data_AF-A0A1E1W180-F1
#
_entry.id   AF-A0A1E1W180-F1
#
_cell.length_a   1.000
_cell.length_b   1.000
_cell.length_c   1.000
_cell.angle_alpha   90.00
_cell.angle_beta   90.00
_cell.angle_gamma   90.00
#
_symmetry.space_group_name_H-M   'P 1'
#
loop_
_entity.id
_entity.type
_entity.pdbx_description
1 polymer ?
#
loop_
_entity_poly.entity_id
_entity_poly.type
_entity_poly.pdbx_seq_one_letter_code
_entity_poly.pdbx_strand_id
1 'polypeptide(L)'
;MNSERTRNSIDISGRHTGVMRQRSLWRPSSLANLVSTARRPRMLHSYHSYPSTDNISNNAEPPGCNNDKQRHNGAVVPYKESNKKGWSTIVTIVIVEAKGLPDPPSDGAQHSLYCKIRLGSETYNSKTVQSSHQPIWRERCQLHLNKDHILRVSIWDKGKQRNFMGSCVIDLGSLGKERAHDIWQVLDDGFGAIHLNVTMCAIRNTEEVSNVPSVDEVEEKFTFLDFNDWQIAGKLQVKVLGARGLYGKPNAYCTLELNNERVQTPSVKASPEPTWKKYYIFNVRDVTSTLEVNVYDYSLVSSMGLWTDHLGKVSIPLLRIRNGEMRWYALKDKNNRTTAKGNCPRVLLEMSLVFNPVKASLRLFRPVEIKYISKKPPKFHMNLVYGNLIFIRDTFNFLYGLNEGIKRSFEWENRELSTMALLGWLLFWYFMRLWTTPLLLLIPFMYFWINRDNQHERCFMRQYSKDLIETGQNNDEKVGTNSLTSKLQALPELTITITSGIEYLASIAERLYNLLSFKVPFLSYLTMIILVMASAVLYWIPFNFLMMALGVYKYTRKFLDPERILNNDLLDFISRIPDNEILKDWEELSVPEPPITKHSSLASTRTSSNNF
;
A
#
# COMPACT_ATOMS: atom_id res chain seq x y z
N MET A 1 -19.04 64.65 -48.37
CA MET A 1 -19.76 65.80 -47.79
C MET A 1 -19.65 65.71 -46.28
N ASN A 2 -18.89 66.66 -45.70
CA ASN A 2 -18.89 67.24 -44.35
C ASN A 2 -19.16 66.31 -43.14
N SER A 3 -18.18 66.12 -42.23
CA SER A 3 -17.75 67.06 -41.16
C SER A 3 -18.90 67.32 -40.17
N GLU A 4 -18.76 67.33 -38.84
CA GLU A 4 -17.69 67.74 -37.96
C GLU A 4 -18.23 67.53 -36.52
N ARG A 5 -17.41 67.08 -35.56
CA ARG A 5 -17.34 67.61 -34.17
C ARG A 5 -16.32 66.81 -33.36
N THR A 6 -15.10 67.33 -33.25
CA THR A 6 -14.52 68.06 -32.09
C THR A 6 -14.03 67.09 -30.99
N ARG A 7 -12.72 66.80 -30.90
CA ARG A 7 -11.59 67.60 -30.39
C ARG A 7 -11.43 67.57 -28.85
N ASN A 8 -10.21 67.17 -28.48
CA ASN A 8 -9.35 67.75 -27.45
C ASN A 8 -9.66 67.38 -25.98
N SER A 9 -8.82 66.61 -25.27
CA SER A 9 -7.43 66.84 -24.82
C SER A 9 -7.31 67.71 -23.57
N ILE A 10 -6.31 67.38 -22.75
CA ILE A 10 -5.64 68.15 -21.68
C ILE A 10 -6.10 67.72 -20.28
N ASP A 11 -5.29 67.05 -19.45
CA ASP A 11 -3.97 67.35 -18.83
C ASP A 11 -4.07 68.01 -17.44
N ILE A 12 -3.27 67.44 -16.52
CA ILE A 12 -2.40 68.10 -15.54
C ILE A 12 -2.94 68.56 -14.16
N SER A 13 -2.22 68.03 -13.15
CA SER A 13 -1.86 68.61 -11.83
C SER A 13 -2.93 68.65 -10.73
N GLY A 14 -2.61 68.46 -9.46
CA GLY A 14 -1.32 68.32 -8.78
C GLY A 14 -1.44 68.70 -7.30
N ARG A 15 -0.30 68.71 -6.61
CA ARG A 15 -0.01 69.16 -5.22
C ARG A 15 -0.23 68.15 -4.09
N HIS A 16 0.59 68.11 -3.02
CA HIS A 16 2.01 68.45 -2.77
C HIS A 16 2.29 68.02 -1.30
N THR A 17 3.54 67.63 -1.03
CA THR A 17 4.29 67.74 0.26
C THR A 17 3.91 66.94 1.52
N GLY A 18 4.92 66.30 2.12
CA GLY A 18 4.96 66.03 3.56
C GLY A 18 5.93 64.92 4.00
N VAL A 19 7.20 65.26 4.27
CA VAL A 19 8.22 64.41 4.89
C VAL A 19 7.99 64.30 6.41
N MET A 20 8.15 63.12 7.03
CA MET A 20 8.81 62.91 8.35
C MET A 20 8.82 61.44 8.84
N ARG A 21 10.04 60.93 9.05
CA ARG A 21 10.59 60.11 10.16
C ARG A 21 9.86 58.86 10.73
N GLN A 22 10.62 57.75 10.65
CA GLN A 22 10.97 56.75 11.68
C GLN A 22 9.93 56.37 12.76
N ARG A 23 9.63 55.06 12.84
CA ARG A 23 9.91 54.24 14.03
C ARG A 23 9.82 52.72 13.73
N SER A 24 10.98 52.09 13.69
CA SER A 24 11.20 50.65 13.88
C SER A 24 11.07 50.30 15.36
N LEU A 25 10.22 49.34 15.73
CA LEU A 25 10.09 48.70 17.06
C LEU A 25 8.98 47.64 16.84
N TRP A 26 9.15 46.31 16.85
CA TRP A 26 9.74 45.44 17.86
C TRP A 26 10.10 44.07 17.26
N ARG A 27 11.30 43.57 17.58
CA ARG A 27 11.64 42.14 17.61
C ARG A 27 11.37 41.61 19.02
N PRO A 28 11.09 40.31 19.17
CA PRO A 28 11.56 39.56 20.33
C PRO A 28 12.54 38.49 19.89
N SER A 29 13.82 38.75 20.17
CA SER A 29 14.86 37.75 20.31
C SER A 29 15.12 37.53 21.81
N SER A 30 14.97 36.30 22.30
CA SER A 30 15.71 35.69 23.43
C SER A 30 14.87 34.64 24.17
N LEU A 31 14.94 33.38 23.72
CA LEU A 31 14.96 32.19 24.59
C LEU A 31 15.67 31.05 23.85
N ALA A 32 16.79 31.39 23.20
CA ALA A 32 17.76 30.44 22.68
C ALA A 32 19.07 30.72 23.42
N ASN A 33 19.21 30.10 24.60
CA ASN A 33 20.46 29.84 25.34
C ASN A 33 20.09 29.49 26.78
N LEU A 34 19.80 28.21 27.06
CA LEU A 34 19.93 27.60 28.38
C LEU A 34 19.61 26.10 28.34
N VAL A 35 20.36 25.30 27.57
CA VAL A 35 20.63 23.88 27.91
C VAL A 35 21.96 23.49 27.26
N SER A 36 23.06 23.79 27.94
CA SER A 36 24.31 23.05 27.79
C SER A 36 24.75 22.63 29.18
N THR A 37 24.75 21.32 29.43
CA THR A 37 25.62 20.56 30.36
C THR A 37 24.97 19.22 30.69
N ALA A 38 25.21 18.20 29.85
CA ALA A 38 25.15 16.81 30.28
C ALA A 38 26.27 16.03 29.60
N ARG A 39 27.09 15.41 30.44
CA ARG A 39 28.41 14.84 30.18
C ARG A 39 28.36 13.65 29.22
N ARG A 40 29.28 13.61 28.23
CA ARG A 40 29.74 12.35 27.61
C ARG A 40 31.19 12.08 28.05
N PRO A 41 31.56 10.83 28.38
CA PRO A 41 32.90 10.50 28.84
C PRO A 41 33.91 10.45 27.67
N ARG A 42 35.11 10.96 27.93
CA ARG A 42 36.31 10.83 27.11
C ARG A 42 36.76 9.36 27.09
N MET A 43 37.05 8.81 25.91
CA MET A 43 38.04 7.74 25.76
C MET A 43 39.14 8.21 24.79
N LEU A 44 40.38 8.01 25.23
CA LEU A 44 41.60 8.48 24.61
C LEU A 44 41.91 7.75 23.29
N HIS A 45 42.42 8.52 22.32
CA HIS A 45 43.22 8.01 21.22
C HIS A 45 44.60 7.55 21.71
N SER A 46 45.00 6.34 21.34
CA SER A 46 46.40 5.95 21.22
C SER A 46 46.72 5.76 19.74
N TYR A 47 47.62 6.59 19.23
CA TYR A 47 48.27 6.42 17.94
C TYR A 47 49.18 5.19 17.99
N HIS A 48 49.09 4.31 16.98
CA HIS A 48 50.26 3.54 16.58
C HIS A 48 50.42 3.55 15.06
N SER A 49 51.62 4.00 14.71
CA SER A 49 52.24 4.19 13.42
C SER A 49 52.50 2.89 12.66
N TYR A 50 52.49 3.01 11.33
CA TYR A 50 53.00 2.06 10.34
C TYR A 50 54.43 1.58 10.63
N PRO A 51 54.83 0.46 9.99
CA PRO A 51 56.08 0.50 9.26
C PRO A 51 55.92 0.00 7.81
N SER A 52 56.54 0.77 6.92
CA SER A 52 56.94 0.42 5.56
C SER A 52 58.26 -0.36 5.59
N THR A 53 58.50 -1.21 4.59
CA THR A 53 59.80 -1.55 3.94
C THR A 53 59.50 -2.71 2.96
N ASP A 54 59.57 -2.49 1.66
CA ASP A 54 60.73 -2.49 0.75
C ASP A 54 61.12 -3.89 0.23
N ASN A 55 60.99 -3.98 -1.10
CA ASN A 55 61.60 -4.82 -2.13
C ASN A 55 62.71 -5.80 -1.73
N ILE A 56 62.67 -7.02 -2.29
CA ILE A 56 63.81 -7.70 -2.97
C ILE A 56 63.24 -8.63 -4.06
N SER A 57 63.87 -8.55 -5.22
CA SER A 57 63.67 -9.31 -6.45
C SER A 57 64.38 -10.68 -6.43
N ASN A 58 63.87 -11.67 -7.18
CA ASN A 58 64.58 -12.42 -8.25
C ASN A 58 64.03 -13.84 -8.51
N ASN A 59 63.76 -14.09 -9.80
CA ASN A 59 64.05 -15.28 -10.61
C ASN A 59 63.74 -16.70 -10.08
N ALA A 60 62.85 -17.41 -10.80
CA ALA A 60 63.19 -18.62 -11.56
C ALA A 60 61.93 -19.28 -12.21
N GLU A 61 61.90 -19.39 -13.53
CA GLU A 61 61.15 -20.44 -14.26
C GLU A 61 62.10 -21.65 -14.51
N PRO A 62 61.70 -22.71 -15.24
CA PRO A 62 60.98 -23.89 -14.79
C PRO A 62 61.80 -25.19 -15.03
N PRO A 63 61.27 -26.37 -14.72
CA PRO A 63 61.29 -27.45 -15.72
C PRO A 63 59.94 -28.21 -15.71
N GLY A 64 59.50 -28.96 -16.70
CA GLY A 64 60.12 -29.61 -17.84
C GLY A 64 59.20 -30.79 -18.19
N CYS A 65 58.85 -30.90 -19.47
CA CYS A 65 57.89 -31.85 -20.02
C CYS A 65 58.42 -33.29 -19.94
N ASN A 66 57.56 -34.28 -19.63
CA ASN A 66 57.77 -35.66 -20.07
C ASN A 66 56.43 -36.34 -20.37
N ASN A 67 56.37 -36.87 -21.60
CA ASN A 67 55.29 -37.67 -22.16
C ASN A 67 55.38 -39.09 -21.59
N ASP A 68 54.28 -39.65 -21.12
CA ASP A 68 54.06 -41.09 -21.18
C ASP A 68 52.58 -41.41 -21.46
N LYS A 69 52.38 -42.09 -22.59
CA LYS A 69 51.10 -42.65 -23.04
C LYS A 69 50.89 -43.99 -22.34
N GLN A 70 49.89 -44.10 -21.48
CA GLN A 70 49.24 -45.38 -21.19
C GLN A 70 47.73 -45.24 -21.20
N ARG A 71 47.11 -45.98 -22.13
CA ARG A 71 45.67 -46.21 -22.24
C ARG A 71 45.22 -47.13 -21.10
N HIS A 72 44.25 -46.71 -20.30
CA HIS A 72 43.27 -47.65 -19.75
C HIS A 72 41.93 -46.98 -19.40
N ASN A 73 40.90 -47.49 -20.07
CA ASN A 73 39.54 -47.84 -19.66
C ASN A 73 38.75 -46.92 -18.73
N GLY A 74 37.58 -46.53 -19.25
CA GLY A 74 36.56 -45.71 -18.60
C GLY A 74 36.16 -46.19 -17.22
N ALA A 75 36.31 -45.27 -16.27
CA ALA A 75 35.45 -45.14 -15.11
C ALA A 75 34.89 -43.72 -15.15
N VAL A 76 33.57 -43.61 -15.25
CA VAL A 76 32.85 -42.33 -15.18
C VAL A 76 33.02 -41.80 -13.77
N VAL A 77 34.01 -40.93 -13.58
CA VAL A 77 34.16 -40.13 -12.37
C VAL A 77 32.99 -39.14 -12.34
N PRO A 78 32.23 -39.03 -11.23
CA PRO A 78 31.18 -38.03 -11.14
C PRO A 78 31.83 -36.66 -11.31
N TYR A 79 31.34 -35.90 -12.28
CA TYR A 79 31.75 -34.53 -12.55
C TYR A 79 31.72 -33.76 -11.23
N LYS A 80 32.90 -33.43 -10.69
CA LYS A 80 33.04 -32.43 -9.63
C LYS A 80 32.46 -31.16 -10.22
N GLU A 81 31.24 -30.85 -9.82
CA GLU A 81 30.56 -29.61 -10.13
C GLU A 81 31.51 -28.49 -9.70
N SER A 82 32.15 -27.87 -10.69
CA SER A 82 33.01 -26.72 -10.47
C SER A 82 32.21 -25.71 -9.66
N ASN A 83 32.84 -25.13 -8.64
CA ASN A 83 32.30 -24.09 -7.76
C ASN A 83 31.65 -22.96 -8.59
N LYS A 84 30.41 -23.17 -9.03
CA LYS A 84 29.53 -22.10 -9.47
C LYS A 84 29.24 -21.34 -8.20
N LYS A 85 29.88 -20.16 -8.06
CA LYS A 85 29.52 -19.12 -7.10
C LYS A 85 28.01 -18.92 -7.19
N GLY A 86 27.28 -19.67 -6.38
CA GLY A 86 25.84 -19.68 -6.40
C GLY A 86 25.37 -18.57 -5.49
N TRP A 87 24.71 -17.57 -6.05
CA TRP A 87 23.95 -16.62 -5.27
C TRP A 87 23.03 -17.39 -4.31
N SER A 88 23.12 -17.09 -3.01
CA SER A 88 22.34 -17.79 -1.97
C SER A 88 21.09 -17.00 -1.59
N THR A 89 21.15 -15.68 -1.66
CA THR A 89 20.10 -14.76 -1.16
C THR A 89 19.91 -13.59 -2.12
N ILE A 90 18.66 -13.24 -2.43
CA ILE A 90 18.30 -11.99 -3.11
C ILE A 90 18.02 -10.94 -2.05
N VAL A 91 18.64 -9.78 -2.19
CA VAL A 91 18.37 -8.58 -1.39
C VAL A 91 17.54 -7.65 -2.24
N THR A 92 16.28 -7.49 -1.87
CA THR A 92 15.40 -6.46 -2.43
C THR A 92 15.53 -5.21 -1.58
N ILE A 93 15.86 -4.09 -2.21
CA ILE A 93 15.98 -2.79 -1.53
C ILE A 93 14.99 -1.83 -2.16
N VAL A 94 14.18 -1.17 -1.34
CA VAL A 94 13.30 -0.09 -1.74
C VAL A 94 13.85 1.20 -1.16
N ILE A 95 14.25 2.10 -2.05
CA ILE A 95 14.72 3.45 -1.73
C ILE A 95 13.47 4.32 -1.62
N VAL A 96 13.13 4.75 -0.41
CA VAL A 96 11.89 5.48 -0.16
C VAL A 96 12.12 6.97 -0.34
N GLU A 97 12.82 7.58 0.61
CA GLU A 97 13.07 9.02 0.69
C GLU A 97 14.36 9.32 1.45
N ALA A 98 14.83 10.57 1.38
CA ALA A 98 15.83 11.09 2.30
C ALA A 98 15.30 12.37 2.95
N LYS A 99 15.81 12.71 4.13
CA LYS A 99 15.44 13.92 4.89
C LYS A 99 16.69 14.65 5.35
N GLY A 100 16.62 15.98 5.40
CA GLY A 100 17.71 16.80 5.97
C GLY A 100 18.88 17.00 5.02
N LEU A 101 18.64 16.91 3.71
CA LEU A 101 19.66 17.18 2.70
C LEU A 101 19.81 18.70 2.49
N PRO A 102 21.02 19.19 2.15
CA PRO A 102 21.27 20.60 1.90
C PRO A 102 20.46 21.12 0.71
N ASP A 103 20.12 22.41 0.75
CA ASP A 103 19.44 23.09 -0.35
C ASP A 103 20.29 23.07 -1.64
N PRO A 104 19.65 22.99 -2.81
CA PRO A 104 20.37 23.02 -4.08
C PRO A 104 21.15 24.34 -4.21
N PRO A 105 22.41 24.30 -4.66
CA PRO A 105 23.19 25.51 -4.85
C PRO A 105 22.56 26.38 -5.95
N SER A 106 22.61 27.71 -5.76
CA SER A 106 21.97 28.70 -6.64
C SER A 106 22.77 28.98 -7.93
N ASP A 107 23.35 27.95 -8.54
CA ASP A 107 24.28 28.05 -9.70
C ASP A 107 23.56 28.12 -11.06
N GLY A 108 22.24 28.26 -11.07
CA GLY A 108 21.38 28.27 -12.27
C GLY A 108 21.31 26.93 -13.01
N ALA A 109 21.93 25.87 -12.48
CA ALA A 109 21.87 24.52 -13.04
C ALA A 109 20.66 23.74 -12.49
N GLN A 110 20.15 22.79 -13.27
CA GLN A 110 19.18 21.82 -12.75
C GLN A 110 19.92 20.76 -11.93
N HIS A 111 19.78 20.83 -10.60
CA HIS A 111 20.37 19.88 -9.66
C HIS A 111 19.45 18.67 -9.49
N SER A 112 20.02 17.48 -9.54
CA SER A 112 19.26 16.24 -9.63
C SER A 112 19.94 15.10 -8.85
N LEU A 113 19.23 14.53 -7.89
CA LEU A 113 19.75 13.59 -6.91
C LEU A 113 19.54 12.13 -7.34
N TYR A 114 20.56 11.31 -7.16
CA TYR A 114 20.48 9.87 -7.34
C TYR A 114 21.21 9.12 -6.23
N CYS A 115 20.70 7.95 -5.90
CA CYS A 115 21.30 7.03 -4.93
C CYS A 115 22.10 5.97 -5.68
N LYS A 116 23.33 5.73 -5.23
CA LYS A 116 24.20 4.67 -5.69
C LYS A 116 24.37 3.64 -4.57
N ILE A 117 23.84 2.45 -4.82
CA ILE A 117 23.88 1.31 -3.89
C ILE A 117 24.93 0.32 -4.38
N ARG A 118 25.78 -0.15 -3.48
CA ARG A 118 26.77 -1.18 -3.74
C ARG A 118 26.63 -2.32 -2.75
N LEU A 119 26.56 -3.55 -3.27
CA LEU A 119 26.56 -4.78 -2.48
C LEU A 119 27.59 -5.75 -3.08
N GLY A 120 28.74 -5.89 -2.42
CA GLY A 120 29.88 -6.63 -2.95
C GLY A 120 30.31 -6.12 -4.33
N SER A 121 30.19 -6.97 -5.35
CA SER A 121 30.52 -6.63 -6.76
C SER A 121 29.39 -5.94 -7.52
N GLU A 122 28.14 -6.01 -7.04
CA GLU A 122 27.00 -5.43 -7.74
C GLU A 122 26.82 -3.96 -7.34
N THR A 123 26.59 -3.11 -8.34
CA THR A 123 26.32 -1.67 -8.14
C THR A 123 25.05 -1.30 -8.87
N TYR A 124 24.14 -0.62 -8.17
CA TYR A 124 22.90 -0.10 -8.71
C TYR A 124 22.86 1.42 -8.57
N ASN A 125 22.43 2.13 -9.62
CA ASN A 125 22.16 3.55 -9.58
C ASN A 125 20.66 3.78 -9.75
N SER A 126 20.04 4.53 -8.84
CA SER A 126 18.63 4.90 -8.92
C SER A 126 18.35 5.88 -10.05
N LYS A 127 17.06 6.09 -10.33
CA LYS A 127 16.57 7.22 -11.11
C LYS A 127 16.94 8.53 -10.45
N THR A 128 17.08 9.56 -11.27
CA THR A 128 17.39 10.90 -10.82
C THR A 128 16.11 11.66 -10.46
N VAL A 129 16.09 12.28 -9.29
CA VAL A 129 14.97 13.09 -8.76
C VAL A 129 15.42 14.54 -8.67
N GLN A 130 14.51 15.51 -8.79
CA GLN A 130 14.87 16.93 -8.60
C GLN A 130 15.42 17.18 -7.19
N SER A 131 16.46 18.01 -7.09
CA SER A 131 17.07 18.32 -5.80
C SER A 131 16.11 19.05 -4.88
N SER A 132 16.01 18.56 -3.64
CA SER A 132 15.08 19.01 -2.61
C SER A 132 15.63 18.61 -1.24
N HIS A 133 15.20 19.28 -0.18
CA HIS A 133 15.49 18.91 1.21
C HIS A 133 14.90 17.53 1.60
N GLN A 134 13.85 17.09 0.88
CA GLN A 134 13.20 15.80 1.06
C GLN A 134 12.92 15.11 -0.29
N PRO A 135 13.94 14.53 -0.96
CA PRO A 135 13.75 13.82 -2.21
C PRO A 135 13.09 12.46 -1.97
N ILE A 136 12.20 12.08 -2.88
CA ILE A 136 11.43 10.84 -2.83
C ILE A 136 11.73 10.05 -4.11
N TRP A 137 12.33 8.86 -3.96
CA TRP A 137 12.64 7.98 -5.10
C TRP A 137 11.55 6.94 -5.33
N ARG A 138 11.08 6.28 -4.25
CA ARG A 138 10.09 5.19 -4.30
C ARG A 138 10.45 4.12 -5.33
N GLU A 139 11.72 3.77 -5.35
CA GLU A 139 12.30 2.88 -6.36
C GLU A 139 12.76 1.57 -5.73
N ARG A 140 12.50 0.46 -6.43
CA ARG A 140 12.92 -0.87 -6.04
C ARG A 140 14.11 -1.32 -6.88
N CYS A 141 15.14 -1.82 -6.23
CA CYS A 141 16.20 -2.59 -6.87
C CYS A 141 16.33 -3.98 -6.22
N GLN A 142 16.93 -4.90 -6.97
CA GLN A 142 17.25 -6.25 -6.51
C GLN A 142 18.72 -6.51 -6.78
N LEU A 143 19.43 -6.95 -5.74
CA LEU A 143 20.84 -7.29 -5.76
C LEU A 143 21.03 -8.71 -5.22
N HIS A 144 22.04 -9.41 -5.68
CA HIS A 144 22.36 -10.76 -5.21
C HIS A 144 23.45 -10.72 -4.15
N LEU A 145 23.16 -11.33 -3.00
CA LEU A 145 24.12 -11.47 -1.93
C LEU A 145 25.09 -12.62 -2.23
N ASN A 146 26.38 -12.30 -2.21
CA ASN A 146 27.46 -13.26 -2.37
C ASN A 146 28.06 -13.64 -1.00
N LYS A 147 29.17 -13.00 -0.63
CA LYS A 147 29.89 -13.20 0.65
C LYS A 147 29.90 -11.95 1.52
N ASP A 148 29.86 -10.77 0.89
CA ASP A 148 29.89 -9.50 1.60
C ASP A 148 28.48 -9.13 2.05
N HIS A 149 28.30 -9.06 3.37
CA HIS A 149 27.05 -8.62 4.00
C HIS A 149 26.94 -7.10 4.12
N ILE A 150 27.91 -6.35 3.60
CA ILE A 150 27.99 -4.91 3.77
C ILE A 150 27.34 -4.20 2.59
N LEU A 151 26.23 -3.51 2.86
CA LEU A 151 25.54 -2.65 1.91
C LEU A 151 26.05 -1.21 2.05
N ARG A 152 26.64 -0.65 0.98
CA ARG A 152 27.05 0.76 0.95
C ARG A 152 26.08 1.57 0.11
N VAL A 153 25.52 2.62 0.69
CA VAL A 153 24.60 3.51 0.00
C VAL A 153 25.17 4.92 -0.01
N SER A 154 25.27 5.53 -1.19
CA SER A 154 25.83 6.87 -1.38
C SER A 154 24.88 7.74 -2.18
N ILE A 155 24.67 8.98 -1.75
CA ILE A 155 23.81 9.96 -2.42
C ILE A 155 24.68 10.95 -3.18
N TRP A 156 24.29 11.21 -4.43
CA TRP A 156 25.01 12.07 -5.35
C TRP A 156 24.07 13.10 -5.95
N ASP A 157 24.53 14.34 -6.04
CA ASP A 157 23.87 15.40 -6.78
C ASP A 157 24.55 15.57 -8.14
N LYS A 158 23.74 15.51 -9.20
CA LYS A 158 24.14 15.72 -10.58
C LYS A 158 23.67 17.11 -11.01
N GLY A 159 24.56 18.09 -10.85
CA GLY A 159 24.48 19.43 -11.45
C GLY A 159 25.46 19.56 -12.63
N LYS A 160 26.26 20.63 -12.67
CA LYS A 160 27.39 20.77 -13.62
C LYS A 160 28.50 19.73 -13.37
N GLN A 161 28.75 19.44 -12.09
CA GLN A 161 29.65 18.40 -11.63
C GLN A 161 28.88 17.45 -10.70
N ARG A 162 29.43 16.24 -10.50
CA ARG A 162 28.85 15.29 -9.53
C ARG A 162 29.33 15.68 -8.13
N ASN A 163 28.41 16.15 -7.30
CA ASN A 163 28.69 16.46 -5.92
C ASN A 163 28.27 15.29 -5.02
N PHE A 164 29.12 14.93 -4.07
CA PHE A 164 28.83 13.88 -3.10
C PHE A 164 28.09 14.50 -1.91
N MET A 165 26.92 13.97 -1.57
CA MET A 165 26.08 14.52 -0.49
C MET A 165 26.23 13.77 0.82
N GLY A 166 26.52 12.46 0.76
CA GLY A 166 26.67 11.61 1.93
C GLY A 166 26.66 10.12 1.59
N SER A 167 27.16 9.30 2.50
CA SER A 167 27.16 7.84 2.39
C SER A 167 26.79 7.23 3.74
N CYS A 168 26.22 6.03 3.70
CA CYS A 168 26.04 5.19 4.87
C CYS A 168 26.38 3.73 4.55
N VAL A 169 26.69 2.98 5.61
CA VAL A 169 27.02 1.57 5.53
C VAL A 169 26.09 0.78 6.44
N ILE A 170 25.44 -0.26 5.90
CA ILE A 170 24.50 -1.10 6.62
C ILE A 170 24.99 -2.55 6.57
N ASP A 171 25.10 -3.19 7.73
CA ASP A 171 25.43 -4.62 7.80
C ASP A 171 24.17 -5.48 7.74
N LEU A 172 24.02 -6.20 6.64
CA LEU A 172 22.91 -7.11 6.37
C LEU A 172 22.98 -8.39 7.21
N GLY A 173 24.15 -8.74 7.78
CA GLY A 173 24.30 -9.95 8.60
C GLY A 173 23.49 -9.89 9.90
N SER A 174 23.29 -8.68 10.43
CA SER A 174 22.51 -8.43 11.65
C SER A 174 20.99 -8.52 11.45
N LEU A 175 20.52 -8.42 10.20
CA LEU A 175 19.10 -8.36 9.88
C LEU A 175 18.52 -9.76 9.73
N GLY A 176 17.30 -9.96 10.23
CA GLY A 176 16.59 -11.25 10.06
C GLY A 176 16.32 -11.58 8.59
N LYS A 177 16.53 -12.83 8.18
CA LYS A 177 16.17 -13.32 6.85
C LYS A 177 14.65 -13.49 6.70
N GLU A 178 14.16 -13.50 5.46
CA GLU A 178 12.74 -13.73 5.09
C GLU A 178 11.74 -12.72 5.65
N ARG A 179 12.22 -11.53 6.02
CA ARG A 179 11.42 -10.42 6.53
C ARG A 179 11.91 -9.10 5.92
N ALA A 180 10.99 -8.16 5.80
CA ALA A 180 11.30 -6.78 5.42
C ALA A 180 11.69 -5.96 6.66
N HIS A 181 12.74 -5.16 6.54
CA HIS A 181 13.23 -4.27 7.59
C HIS A 181 13.14 -2.82 7.11
N ASP A 182 12.48 -1.99 7.90
CA ASP A 182 12.27 -0.58 7.63
C ASP A 182 13.34 0.23 8.39
N ILE A 183 14.30 0.81 7.66
CA ILE A 183 15.55 1.34 8.24
C ILE A 183 15.70 2.81 7.89
N TRP A 184 15.78 3.64 8.93
CA TRP A 184 16.26 5.02 8.85
C TRP A 184 17.73 5.06 9.24
N GLN A 185 18.60 5.39 8.28
CA GLN A 185 20.05 5.44 8.50
C GLN A 185 20.55 6.87 8.31
N VAL A 186 21.27 7.39 9.30
CA VAL A 186 21.94 8.69 9.19
C VAL A 186 23.14 8.54 8.24
N LEU A 187 23.38 9.55 7.41
CA LEU A 187 24.53 9.59 6.51
C LEU A 187 25.79 9.94 7.32
N ASP A 188 26.81 9.08 7.27
CA ASP A 188 28.04 9.21 8.04
C ASP A 188 28.91 10.37 7.50
N ASP A 189 29.01 10.47 6.17
CA ASP A 189 29.86 11.45 5.47
C ASP A 189 29.05 12.61 4.86
N GLY A 190 27.95 13.03 5.49
CA GLY A 190 27.04 14.02 4.90
C GLY A 190 25.99 14.61 5.85
N PHE A 191 24.99 15.28 5.28
CA PHE A 191 23.85 15.83 6.03
C PHE A 191 22.57 15.07 5.70
N GLY A 192 21.84 14.69 6.75
CA GLY A 192 20.54 14.06 6.64
C GLY A 192 20.53 12.55 6.91
N ALA A 193 19.38 11.95 6.66
CA ALA A 193 19.12 10.53 6.83
C ALA A 193 18.41 9.97 5.59
N ILE A 194 18.71 8.72 5.27
CA ILE A 194 18.07 7.97 4.19
C ILE A 194 17.14 6.91 4.75
N HIS A 195 15.98 6.75 4.10
CA HIS A 195 14.97 5.75 4.42
C HIS A 195 15.00 4.62 3.39
N LEU A 196 15.31 3.43 3.88
CA LEU A 196 15.44 2.22 3.09
C LEU A 196 14.55 1.12 3.67
N ASN A 197 13.84 0.41 2.82
CA ASN A 197 13.20 -0.85 3.19
C ASN A 197 13.95 -2.01 2.53
N VAL A 198 14.57 -2.85 3.34
CA VAL A 198 15.46 -3.93 2.90
C VAL A 198 14.83 -5.28 3.23
N THR A 199 14.69 -6.15 2.24
CA THR A 199 14.19 -7.52 2.41
C THR A 199 15.20 -8.52 1.86
N MET A 200 15.59 -9.49 2.66
CA MET A 200 16.49 -10.57 2.28
C MET A 200 15.74 -11.89 2.16
N CYS A 201 15.75 -12.51 0.97
CA CYS A 201 15.04 -13.76 0.69
C CYS A 201 16.02 -14.81 0.18
N ALA A 202 16.04 -16.00 0.77
CA ALA A 202 16.87 -17.10 0.29
C ALA A 202 16.34 -17.61 -1.06
N ILE A 203 17.24 -17.76 -2.03
CA ILE A 203 16.89 -18.19 -3.40
C ILE A 203 16.76 -19.72 -3.46
N ARG A 204 17.50 -20.42 -2.61
CA ARG A 204 17.51 -21.88 -2.53
C ARG A 204 16.70 -22.34 -1.33
N ASN A 205 15.97 -23.43 -1.52
CA ASN A 205 15.28 -24.10 -0.43
C ASN A 205 16.32 -24.88 0.38
N THR A 206 17.07 -24.19 1.24
CA THR A 206 17.74 -24.87 2.36
C THR A 206 16.68 -25.09 3.42
N GLU A 207 16.44 -26.34 3.79
CA GLU A 207 15.60 -26.74 4.93
C GLU A 207 16.28 -26.36 6.26
N GLU A 208 16.74 -25.11 6.37
CA GLU A 208 17.05 -24.55 7.69
C GLU A 208 15.70 -24.39 8.38
N VAL A 209 15.49 -25.22 9.40
CA VAL A 209 14.39 -25.11 10.35
C VAL A 209 14.39 -23.67 10.86
N SER A 210 13.56 -22.83 10.26
CA SER A 210 13.31 -21.51 10.80
C SER A 210 12.72 -21.74 12.19
N ASN A 211 13.36 -21.20 13.22
CA ASN A 211 12.79 -21.12 14.56
C ASN A 211 11.56 -20.20 14.49
N VAL A 212 10.47 -20.73 13.94
CA VAL A 212 9.19 -20.06 13.85
C VAL A 212 8.57 -20.21 15.23
N PRO A 213 8.35 -19.09 15.96
CA PRO A 213 7.65 -19.17 17.24
C PRO A 213 6.28 -19.82 17.02
N SER A 214 5.88 -20.67 17.94
CA SER A 214 4.55 -21.29 17.92
C SER A 214 3.47 -20.20 17.91
N VAL A 215 2.31 -20.47 17.29
CA VAL A 215 1.20 -19.50 17.22
C VAL A 215 0.79 -19.06 18.64
N ASP A 216 0.81 -20.02 19.57
CA ASP A 216 0.45 -19.81 20.98
C ASP A 216 1.42 -18.84 21.70
N GLU A 217 2.74 -18.94 21.46
CA GLU A 217 3.74 -17.99 21.99
C GLU A 217 3.57 -16.55 21.45
N VAL A 218 2.99 -16.42 20.26
CA VAL A 218 2.71 -15.11 19.65
C VAL A 218 1.40 -14.54 20.20
N GLU A 219 0.38 -15.37 20.44
CA GLU A 219 -0.89 -14.95 21.03
C GLU A 219 -0.72 -14.37 22.43
N GLU A 220 0.12 -14.96 23.28
CA GLU A 220 0.39 -14.45 24.63
C GLU A 220 0.97 -13.01 24.61
N LYS A 221 1.74 -12.66 23.58
CA LYS A 221 2.35 -11.33 23.42
C LYS A 221 1.40 -10.26 22.87
N PHE A 222 0.23 -10.63 22.35
CA PHE A 222 -0.76 -9.70 21.79
C PHE A 222 -2.09 -9.72 22.55
N THR A 223 -2.03 -9.97 23.86
CA THR A 223 -3.17 -9.83 24.76
C THR A 223 -3.71 -8.39 24.76
N PHE A 224 -4.98 -8.22 25.15
CA PHE A 224 -5.70 -6.94 25.13
C PHE A 224 -4.98 -5.79 25.85
N LEU A 225 -4.12 -6.10 26.82
CA LEU A 225 -3.48 -5.15 27.74
C LEU A 225 -2.02 -4.80 27.41
N ASP A 226 -1.37 -5.47 26.46
CA ASP A 226 -0.01 -5.07 26.08
C ASP A 226 -0.04 -3.85 25.15
N PHE A 227 0.47 -2.72 25.63
CA PHE A 227 0.56 -1.45 24.90
C PHE A 227 1.96 -1.15 24.35
N ASN A 228 2.91 -2.08 24.43
CA ASN A 228 4.23 -1.91 23.79
C ASN A 228 4.09 -1.83 22.27
N ASP A 229 4.90 -0.97 21.63
CA ASP A 229 4.91 -0.67 20.19
C ASP A 229 3.53 -0.32 19.57
N TRP A 230 3.14 0.95 19.65
CA TRP A 230 1.90 1.49 19.05
C TRP A 230 1.81 1.42 17.52
N GLN A 231 2.90 1.07 16.83
CA GLN A 231 2.91 0.95 15.37
C GLN A 231 2.50 -0.44 14.87
N ILE A 232 2.68 -1.48 15.68
CA ILE A 232 2.40 -2.88 15.29
C ILE A 232 1.09 -3.30 15.96
N ALA A 233 0.04 -3.52 15.16
CA ALA A 233 -1.27 -3.94 15.65
C ALA A 233 -1.37 -5.47 15.80
N GLY A 234 -0.55 -6.23 15.06
CA GLY A 234 -0.51 -7.69 15.12
C GLY A 234 0.61 -8.31 14.30
N LYS A 235 0.60 -9.65 14.22
CA LYS A 235 1.48 -10.45 13.37
C LYS A 235 0.66 -11.41 12.52
N LEU A 236 1.08 -11.55 11.26
CA LEU A 236 0.51 -12.49 10.32
C LEU A 236 1.57 -13.52 9.97
N GLN A 237 1.27 -14.79 10.19
CA GLN A 237 2.09 -15.90 9.74
C GLN A 237 1.42 -16.54 8.52
N VAL A 238 2.19 -16.66 7.44
CA VAL A 238 1.75 -17.22 6.17
C VAL A 238 2.66 -18.38 5.81
N LYS A 239 2.09 -19.57 5.71
CA LYS A 239 2.76 -20.75 5.18
C LYS A 239 2.34 -20.97 3.74
N VAL A 240 3.32 -20.88 2.85
CA VAL A 240 3.12 -21.14 1.42
C VAL A 240 3.46 -22.60 1.16
N LEU A 241 2.44 -23.42 0.90
CA LEU A 241 2.59 -24.85 0.73
C LEU A 241 2.96 -25.20 -0.72
N GLY A 242 2.13 -24.77 -1.68
CA GLY A 242 2.32 -25.10 -3.09
C GLY A 242 1.27 -24.48 -4.01
N ALA A 243 1.40 -24.69 -5.31
CA ALA A 243 0.39 -24.31 -6.31
C ALA A 243 0.03 -25.51 -7.20
N ARG A 244 -1.12 -25.45 -7.87
CA ARG A 244 -1.58 -26.45 -8.84
C ARG A 244 -2.24 -25.78 -10.04
N GLY A 245 -2.28 -26.48 -11.17
CA GLY A 245 -3.03 -26.03 -12.35
C GLY A 245 -2.39 -24.87 -13.12
N LEU A 246 -1.10 -24.61 -12.88
CA LEU A 246 -0.36 -23.57 -13.60
C LEU A 246 -0.21 -23.94 -15.07
N TYR A 247 -0.17 -22.93 -15.94
CA TYR A 247 0.03 -23.13 -17.37
C TYR A 247 1.47 -23.58 -17.68
N GLY A 248 1.63 -24.74 -18.31
CA GLY A 248 2.94 -25.25 -18.75
C GLY A 248 3.79 -25.87 -17.64
N LYS A 249 5.12 -25.76 -17.75
CA LYS A 249 6.11 -26.18 -16.75
C LYS A 249 6.97 -24.99 -16.31
N PRO A 250 6.39 -24.02 -15.59
CA PRO A 250 7.12 -22.81 -15.20
C PRO A 250 8.17 -23.11 -14.13
N ASN A 251 9.16 -22.24 -14.04
CA ASN A 251 10.03 -22.12 -12.88
C ASN A 251 9.35 -21.20 -11.85
N ALA A 252 8.32 -21.70 -11.19
CA ALA A 252 7.44 -20.88 -10.39
C ALA A 252 8.11 -20.36 -9.10
N TYR A 253 7.84 -19.09 -8.78
CA TYR A 253 8.06 -18.50 -7.46
C TYR A 253 6.88 -17.61 -7.08
N CYS A 254 6.68 -17.44 -5.79
CA CYS A 254 5.64 -16.57 -5.23
C CYS A 254 6.27 -15.32 -4.63
N THR A 255 5.60 -14.18 -4.76
CA THR A 255 5.90 -12.99 -3.96
C THR A 255 4.69 -12.64 -3.12
N LEU A 256 4.92 -12.55 -1.82
CA LEU A 256 3.94 -12.15 -0.82
C LEU A 256 4.16 -10.66 -0.54
N GLU A 257 3.12 -9.85 -0.70
CA GLU A 257 3.12 -8.40 -0.46
C GLU A 257 2.07 -8.07 0.60
N LEU A 258 2.52 -7.52 1.74
CA LEU A 258 1.64 -6.93 2.75
C LEU A 258 2.06 -5.48 2.98
N ASN A 259 1.24 -4.53 2.52
CA ASN A 259 1.55 -3.09 2.54
C ASN A 259 2.90 -2.79 1.88
N ASN A 260 3.92 -2.42 2.67
CA ASN A 260 5.28 -2.11 2.25
C ASN A 260 6.26 -3.26 2.49
N GLU A 261 5.84 -4.34 3.14
CA GLU A 261 6.64 -5.55 3.31
C GLU A 261 6.41 -6.47 2.10
N ARG A 262 7.49 -6.86 1.41
CA ARG A 262 7.41 -7.81 0.29
C ARG A 262 8.48 -8.87 0.42
N VAL A 263 8.06 -10.12 0.46
CA VAL A 263 8.96 -11.29 0.55
C VAL A 263 8.77 -12.19 -0.69
N GLN A 264 9.83 -12.88 -1.09
CA GLN A 264 9.86 -13.76 -2.25
C GLN A 264 10.19 -15.20 -1.82
N THR A 265 9.49 -16.18 -2.39
CA THR A 265 9.77 -17.60 -2.16
C THR A 265 10.90 -18.11 -3.06
N PRO A 266 11.60 -19.19 -2.63
CA PRO A 266 12.54 -19.89 -3.49
C PRO A 266 11.88 -20.33 -4.80
N SER A 267 12.63 -20.28 -5.91
CA SER A 267 12.12 -20.75 -7.20
C SER A 267 12.17 -22.27 -7.30
N VAL A 268 11.04 -22.87 -7.69
CA VAL A 268 10.93 -24.31 -7.97
C VAL A 268 11.00 -24.50 -9.48
N LYS A 269 11.95 -25.32 -9.95
CA LYS A 269 12.20 -25.47 -11.38
C LYS A 269 11.19 -26.40 -12.06
N ALA A 270 10.71 -25.99 -13.23
CA ALA A 270 9.97 -26.76 -14.24
C ALA A 270 8.87 -27.70 -13.69
N SER A 271 8.02 -27.21 -12.78
CA SER A 271 6.93 -28.00 -12.18
C SER A 271 5.57 -27.32 -12.39
N PRO A 272 4.54 -28.06 -12.86
CA PRO A 272 3.15 -27.58 -12.89
C PRO A 272 2.52 -27.54 -11.49
N GLU A 273 3.10 -28.27 -10.54
CA GLU A 273 2.70 -28.30 -9.13
C GLU A 273 3.90 -27.98 -8.23
N PRO A 274 4.33 -26.71 -8.14
CA PRO A 274 5.45 -26.33 -7.29
C PRO A 274 5.07 -26.47 -5.81
N THR A 275 6.01 -26.95 -4.98
CA THR A 275 5.87 -27.01 -3.52
C THR A 275 6.99 -26.21 -2.87
N TRP A 276 6.63 -25.34 -1.92
CA TRP A 276 7.57 -24.46 -1.19
C TRP A 276 7.68 -24.85 0.28
N LYS A 277 6.55 -25.15 0.94
CA LYS A 277 6.43 -25.53 2.36
C LYS A 277 7.22 -24.61 3.32
N LYS A 278 7.16 -23.30 3.09
CA LYS A 278 7.91 -22.30 3.87
C LYS A 278 6.99 -21.30 4.56
N TYR A 279 7.39 -20.87 5.75
CA TYR A 279 6.68 -19.90 6.57
C TYR A 279 7.28 -18.51 6.42
N TYR A 280 6.42 -17.50 6.48
CA TYR A 280 6.75 -16.08 6.42
C TYR A 280 5.99 -15.36 7.50
N ILE A 281 6.65 -14.40 8.16
CA ILE A 281 6.05 -13.61 9.24
C ILE A 281 6.05 -12.14 8.81
N PHE A 282 4.86 -11.54 8.82
CA PHE A 282 4.64 -10.14 8.49
C PHE A 282 4.17 -9.37 9.72
N ASN A 283 4.60 -8.12 9.82
CA ASN A 283 4.05 -7.21 10.82
C ASN A 283 2.76 -6.59 10.29
N VAL A 284 1.67 -6.77 11.01
CA VAL A 284 0.39 -6.17 10.68
C VAL A 284 0.31 -4.83 11.39
N ARG A 285 0.50 -3.75 10.64
CA ARG A 285 0.29 -2.38 11.13
C ARG A 285 -1.18 -1.98 11.06
N ASP A 286 -1.92 -2.51 10.09
CA ASP A 286 -3.35 -2.27 9.88
C ASP A 286 -4.08 -3.58 9.55
N VAL A 287 -5.18 -3.85 10.23
CA VAL A 287 -6.00 -5.05 10.05
C VAL A 287 -6.87 -4.98 8.80
N THR A 288 -7.15 -3.79 8.27
CA THR A 288 -7.90 -3.63 7.01
C THR A 288 -7.04 -3.84 5.76
N SER A 289 -5.74 -4.10 5.93
CA SER A 289 -4.82 -4.38 4.84
C SER A 289 -5.16 -5.68 4.09
N THR A 290 -4.60 -5.80 2.89
CA THR A 290 -4.77 -6.95 2.01
C THR A 290 -3.43 -7.61 1.75
N LEU A 291 -3.37 -8.94 1.90
CA LEU A 291 -2.24 -9.76 1.50
C LEU A 291 -2.36 -10.03 0.00
N GLU A 292 -1.40 -9.55 -0.78
CA GLU A 292 -1.29 -9.84 -2.21
C GLU A 292 -0.28 -10.99 -2.42
N VAL A 293 -0.74 -12.09 -3.01
CA VAL A 293 0.10 -13.23 -3.40
C VAL A 293 0.18 -13.25 -4.92
N ASN A 294 1.38 -13.00 -5.46
CA ASN A 294 1.64 -13.04 -6.90
C ASN A 294 2.50 -14.26 -7.23
N VAL A 295 2.12 -15.00 -8.27
CA VAL A 295 2.89 -16.13 -8.81
C VAL A 295 3.50 -15.70 -10.14
N TYR A 296 4.80 -15.93 -10.28
CA TYR A 296 5.58 -15.56 -11.44
C TYR A 296 6.38 -16.75 -11.96
N ASP A 297 6.71 -16.72 -13.25
CA ASP A 297 7.65 -17.65 -13.87
C ASP A 297 9.06 -17.06 -13.90
N TYR A 298 10.03 -17.77 -13.32
CA TYR A 298 11.46 -17.47 -13.42
C TYR A 298 12.07 -18.10 -14.67
N SER A 299 11.71 -17.57 -15.85
CA SER A 299 12.30 -18.03 -17.11
C SER A 299 13.72 -17.46 -17.32
N LEU A 300 14.54 -18.11 -18.16
CA LEU A 300 15.85 -17.56 -18.58
C LEU A 300 15.70 -16.17 -19.23
N VAL A 301 14.57 -15.89 -19.88
CA VAL A 301 14.23 -14.57 -20.45
C VAL A 301 14.01 -13.53 -19.34
N SER A 302 13.50 -13.95 -18.18
CA SER A 302 13.38 -13.09 -17.00
C SER A 302 14.75 -12.77 -16.35
N SER A 303 15.75 -13.67 -16.46
CA SER A 303 17.13 -13.38 -16.03
C SER A 303 17.82 -12.31 -16.88
N MET A 304 17.34 -12.10 -18.10
CA MET A 304 17.84 -11.11 -19.05
C MET A 304 17.14 -9.73 -18.91
N GLY A 305 16.28 -9.57 -17.90
CA GLY A 305 15.68 -8.29 -17.49
C GLY A 305 14.55 -7.79 -18.38
N LEU A 306 14.09 -8.56 -19.37
CA LEU A 306 13.13 -8.10 -20.35
C LEU A 306 11.68 -8.21 -19.85
N TRP A 307 11.26 -9.37 -19.31
CA TRP A 307 9.89 -9.59 -18.84
C TRP A 307 9.82 -10.71 -17.79
N THR A 308 9.12 -10.50 -16.66
CA THR A 308 8.65 -11.58 -15.78
C THR A 308 7.24 -11.96 -16.22
N ASP A 309 7.02 -13.20 -16.66
CA ASP A 309 5.66 -13.61 -17.01
C ASP A 309 4.85 -13.84 -15.73
N HIS A 310 3.69 -13.18 -15.66
CA HIS A 310 2.83 -13.22 -14.48
C HIS A 310 1.83 -14.35 -14.66
N LEU A 311 1.95 -15.36 -13.80
CA LEU A 311 1.11 -16.55 -13.88
C LEU A 311 -0.22 -16.34 -13.17
N GLY A 312 -0.27 -15.50 -12.13
CA GLY A 312 -1.52 -15.08 -11.52
C GLY A 312 -1.33 -14.33 -10.20
N LYS A 313 -2.43 -13.73 -9.73
CA LYS A 313 -2.51 -12.92 -8.51
C LYS A 313 -3.69 -13.37 -7.65
N VAL A 314 -3.51 -13.33 -6.33
CA VAL A 314 -4.58 -13.47 -5.33
C VAL A 314 -4.48 -12.29 -4.37
N SER A 315 -5.63 -11.68 -4.05
CA SER A 315 -5.73 -10.64 -3.03
C SER A 315 -6.61 -11.15 -1.88
N ILE A 316 -6.05 -11.31 -0.69
CA ILE A 316 -6.75 -11.87 0.48
C ILE A 316 -6.81 -10.79 1.57
N PRO A 317 -8.00 -10.30 1.95
CA PRO A 317 -8.12 -9.36 3.07
C PRO A 317 -7.86 -10.08 4.40
N LEU A 318 -7.11 -9.44 5.30
CA LEU A 318 -6.67 -10.06 6.55
C LEU A 318 -7.87 -10.49 7.44
N LEU A 319 -8.92 -9.69 7.48
CA LEU A 319 -10.13 -9.96 8.28
C LEU A 319 -10.97 -11.16 7.80
N ARG A 320 -10.71 -11.71 6.59
CA ARG A 320 -11.40 -12.92 6.09
C ARG A 320 -10.59 -14.20 6.33
N ILE A 321 -9.38 -14.08 6.88
CA ILE A 321 -8.51 -15.23 7.15
C ILE A 321 -9.14 -16.06 8.28
N ARG A 322 -9.19 -17.38 8.08
CA ARG A 322 -9.50 -18.35 9.12
C ARG A 322 -8.19 -18.94 9.61
N ASN A 323 -7.92 -18.82 10.91
CA ASN A 323 -6.65 -19.19 11.49
C ASN A 323 -6.41 -20.70 11.40
N GLY A 324 -5.24 -21.10 10.90
CA GLY A 324 -4.77 -22.49 10.88
C GLY A 324 -5.42 -23.40 9.82
N GLU A 325 -6.32 -22.88 8.99
CA GLU A 325 -6.96 -23.66 7.92
C GLU A 325 -6.11 -23.66 6.64
N MET A 326 -5.86 -24.85 6.08
CA MET A 326 -5.25 -24.98 4.75
C MET A 326 -6.32 -24.78 3.68
N ARG A 327 -6.18 -23.73 2.86
CA ARG A 327 -7.19 -23.38 1.85
C ARG A 327 -6.59 -23.13 0.47
N TRP A 328 -7.28 -23.61 -0.56
CA TRP A 328 -6.95 -23.33 -1.95
C TRP A 328 -7.54 -21.98 -2.37
N TYR A 329 -6.69 -21.11 -2.89
CA TYR A 329 -7.07 -19.82 -3.45
C TYR A 329 -6.90 -19.83 -4.96
N ALA A 330 -7.94 -19.45 -5.68
CA ALA A 330 -7.92 -19.36 -7.14
C ALA A 330 -7.03 -18.20 -7.59
N LEU A 331 -6.14 -18.45 -8.55
CA LEU A 331 -5.30 -17.43 -9.17
C LEU A 331 -6.09 -16.64 -10.21
N LYS A 332 -6.02 -15.32 -10.12
CA LYS A 332 -6.63 -14.38 -11.06
C LYS A 332 -5.58 -13.81 -12.01
N ASP A 333 -6.03 -13.30 -13.15
CA ASP A 333 -5.16 -12.58 -14.10
C ASP A 333 -4.70 -11.22 -13.53
N LYS A 334 -3.79 -10.51 -14.22
CA LYS A 334 -3.24 -9.20 -13.83
C LYS A 334 -4.29 -8.14 -13.47
N ASN A 335 -5.49 -8.25 -14.06
CA ASN A 335 -6.61 -7.33 -13.85
C ASN A 335 -7.59 -7.79 -12.76
N ASN A 336 -7.31 -8.88 -12.04
CA ASN A 336 -8.14 -9.41 -10.94
C ASN A 336 -9.62 -9.73 -11.27
N ARG A 337 -10.00 -9.75 -12.56
CA ARG A 337 -11.39 -9.96 -13.00
C ARG A 337 -11.68 -11.35 -13.56
N THR A 338 -10.68 -11.99 -14.16
CA THR A 338 -10.80 -13.30 -14.81
C THR A 338 -9.84 -14.30 -14.17
N THR A 339 -10.14 -15.58 -14.33
CA THR A 339 -9.22 -16.66 -13.95
C THR A 339 -7.89 -16.51 -14.67
N ALA A 340 -6.79 -16.82 -13.99
CA ALA A 340 -5.46 -16.78 -14.61
C ALA A 340 -5.30 -17.89 -15.67
N LYS A 341 -4.26 -17.77 -16.50
CA LYS A 341 -3.97 -18.75 -17.56
C LYS A 341 -3.59 -20.10 -16.93
N GLY A 342 -4.25 -21.18 -17.34
CA GLY A 342 -3.96 -22.53 -16.88
C GLY A 342 -5.20 -23.41 -16.77
N ASN A 343 -5.01 -24.61 -16.22
CA ASN A 343 -6.11 -25.52 -15.90
C ASN A 343 -6.50 -25.31 -14.43
N CYS A 344 -7.37 -24.33 -14.17
CA CYS A 344 -7.80 -23.96 -12.82
C CYS A 344 -6.63 -23.65 -11.86
N PRO A 345 -5.82 -22.62 -12.16
CA PRO A 345 -4.64 -22.30 -11.37
C PRO A 345 -5.03 -21.88 -9.95
N ARG A 346 -4.37 -22.48 -8.96
CA ARG A 346 -4.66 -22.26 -7.53
C ARG A 346 -3.41 -22.37 -6.66
N VAL A 347 -3.41 -21.67 -5.53
CA VAL A 347 -2.32 -21.70 -4.53
C VAL A 347 -2.87 -22.18 -3.20
N LEU A 348 -2.14 -23.08 -2.54
CA LEU A 348 -2.44 -23.58 -1.21
C LEU A 348 -1.68 -22.78 -0.18
N LEU A 349 -2.44 -22.14 0.71
CA LEU A 349 -1.93 -21.30 1.78
C LEU A 349 -2.53 -21.74 3.11
N GLU A 350 -1.73 -21.67 4.17
CA GLU A 350 -2.16 -21.79 5.56
C GLU A 350 -1.75 -20.49 6.25
N MET A 351 -2.69 -19.82 6.91
CA MET A 351 -2.49 -18.48 7.47
C MET A 351 -3.00 -18.41 8.91
N SER A 352 -2.28 -17.70 9.76
CA SER A 352 -2.72 -17.37 11.12
C SER A 352 -2.48 -15.88 11.38
N LEU A 353 -3.56 -15.19 11.73
CA LEU A 353 -3.56 -13.77 12.07
C LEU A 353 -3.81 -13.61 13.56
N VAL A 354 -2.86 -12.99 14.25
CA VAL A 354 -2.95 -12.62 15.66
C VAL A 354 -2.83 -11.11 15.76
N PHE A 355 -3.84 -10.44 16.35
CA PHE A 355 -3.83 -8.99 16.51
C PHE A 355 -4.55 -8.55 17.77
N ASN A 356 -4.14 -7.41 18.32
CA ASN A 356 -4.85 -6.76 19.43
C ASN A 356 -5.99 -5.90 18.86
N PRO A 357 -7.26 -6.18 19.20
CA PRO A 357 -8.41 -5.48 18.62
C PRO A 357 -8.47 -4.01 19.02
N VAL A 358 -8.04 -3.63 20.23
CA VAL A 358 -8.07 -2.23 20.71
C VAL A 358 -7.05 -1.39 19.94
N LYS A 359 -5.81 -1.88 19.82
CA LYS A 359 -4.77 -1.23 19.02
C LYS A 359 -5.19 -1.11 17.56
N ALA A 360 -5.74 -2.18 17.00
CA ALA A 360 -6.26 -2.18 15.64
C ALA A 360 -7.37 -1.14 15.44
N SER A 361 -8.33 -1.05 16.36
CA SER A 361 -9.43 -0.07 16.30
C SER A 361 -8.94 1.36 16.38
N LEU A 362 -7.99 1.68 17.29
CA LEU A 362 -7.42 3.02 17.41
C LEU A 362 -6.58 3.39 16.19
N ARG A 363 -5.90 2.42 15.56
CA ARG A 363 -5.15 2.64 14.34
C ARG A 363 -6.05 3.14 13.20
N LEU A 364 -7.33 2.77 13.16
CA LEU A 364 -8.28 3.13 12.08
C LEU A 364 -8.44 4.63 11.83
N PHE A 365 -8.24 5.45 12.86
CA PHE A 365 -8.38 6.92 12.79
C PHE A 365 -7.10 7.64 12.36
N ARG A 366 -6.01 6.90 12.14
CA ARG A 366 -4.74 7.42 11.62
C ARG A 366 -4.67 7.23 10.10
N PRO A 367 -3.86 8.03 9.38
CA PRO A 367 -3.76 7.91 7.93
C PRO A 367 -3.30 6.52 7.51
N VAL A 368 -3.89 6.02 6.42
CA VAL A 368 -3.53 4.74 5.80
C VAL A 368 -2.09 4.82 5.29
N GLU A 369 -1.34 3.73 5.47
CA GLU A 369 0.03 3.67 4.95
C GLU A 369 0.02 3.62 3.42
N ILE A 370 0.70 4.59 2.82
CA ILE A 370 0.85 4.67 1.38
C ILE A 370 1.88 3.63 0.96
N LYS A 371 1.50 2.77 0.01
CA LYS A 371 2.45 1.83 -0.62
C LYS A 371 3.58 2.61 -1.27
N TYR A 372 4.83 2.32 -0.94
CA TYR A 372 5.99 3.04 -1.47
C TYR A 372 6.03 2.93 -3.00
N ILE A 373 5.78 1.74 -3.54
CA ILE A 373 5.75 1.50 -4.98
C ILE A 373 4.28 1.49 -5.42
N SER A 374 3.69 2.67 -5.60
CA SER A 374 2.34 2.79 -6.16
C SER A 374 2.32 2.24 -7.58
N LYS A 375 1.49 1.22 -7.85
CA LYS A 375 1.55 0.46 -9.10
C LYS A 375 1.21 1.27 -10.36
N LYS A 376 0.47 2.39 -10.32
CA LYS A 376 0.26 3.29 -11.48
C LYS A 376 -0.13 4.72 -11.02
N PRO A 377 0.30 5.79 -11.71
CA PRO A 377 -0.39 7.08 -11.64
C PRO A 377 -1.81 6.93 -12.19
N PRO A 378 -2.79 7.75 -11.73
CA PRO A 378 -4.14 7.72 -12.27
C PRO A 378 -4.09 7.98 -13.77
N LYS A 379 -4.50 7.00 -14.58
CA LYS A 379 -4.57 7.14 -16.03
C LYS A 379 -5.91 7.76 -16.39
N PHE A 380 -5.89 8.82 -17.19
CA PHE A 380 -7.10 9.43 -17.71
C PHE A 380 -7.80 8.43 -18.64
N HIS A 381 -9.00 8.00 -18.27
CA HIS A 381 -9.83 7.08 -19.06
C HIS A 381 -11.12 7.80 -19.46
N MET A 382 -11.28 8.08 -20.76
CA MET A 382 -12.45 8.80 -21.30
C MET A 382 -13.79 8.10 -20.94
N ASN A 383 -13.80 6.77 -20.90
CA ASN A 383 -15.00 5.99 -20.56
C ASN A 383 -15.48 6.21 -19.11
N LEU A 384 -14.58 6.54 -18.19
CA LEU A 384 -14.93 6.88 -16.81
C LEU A 384 -15.62 8.25 -16.72
N VAL A 385 -15.23 9.20 -17.57
CA VAL A 385 -15.86 10.53 -17.62
C VAL A 385 -17.33 10.44 -18.01
N TYR A 386 -17.66 9.67 -19.04
CA TYR A 386 -19.05 9.45 -19.46
C TYR A 386 -19.88 8.75 -18.37
N GLY A 387 -19.31 7.72 -17.71
CA GLY A 387 -19.97 7.05 -16.59
C GLY A 387 -20.22 7.99 -15.41
N ASN A 388 -19.30 8.91 -15.13
CA ASN A 388 -19.45 9.89 -14.05
C ASN A 388 -20.50 10.95 -14.38
N LEU A 389 -20.65 11.37 -15.64
CA LEU A 389 -21.69 12.32 -16.07
C LEU A 389 -23.11 11.77 -15.89
N ILE A 390 -23.32 10.48 -16.17
CA ILE A 390 -24.61 9.83 -15.95
C ILE A 390 -24.95 9.81 -14.46
N PHE A 391 -23.97 9.44 -13.60
CA PHE A 391 -24.15 9.45 -12.16
C PHE A 391 -24.56 10.85 -11.63
N ILE A 392 -23.94 11.92 -12.14
CA ILE A 392 -24.30 13.29 -11.77
C ILE A 392 -25.75 13.59 -12.14
N ARG A 393 -26.14 13.29 -13.39
CA ARG A 393 -27.50 13.55 -13.88
C ARG A 393 -28.52 12.81 -13.01
N ASP A 394 -28.28 11.54 -12.74
CA ASP A 394 -29.22 10.72 -11.98
C ASP A 394 -29.29 11.15 -10.51
N THR A 395 -28.16 11.53 -9.91
CA THR A 395 -28.12 12.12 -8.56
C THR A 395 -28.86 13.46 -8.51
N PHE A 396 -28.68 14.32 -9.52
CA PHE A 396 -29.39 15.59 -9.61
C PHE A 396 -30.90 15.38 -9.79
N ASN A 397 -31.31 14.44 -10.63
CA ASN A 397 -32.72 14.09 -10.81
C ASN A 397 -33.33 13.55 -9.52
N PHE A 398 -32.59 12.72 -8.77
CA PHE A 398 -33.02 12.25 -7.45
C PHE A 398 -33.17 13.39 -6.45
N LEU A 399 -32.18 14.30 -6.36
CA LEU A 399 -32.23 15.46 -5.47
C LEU A 399 -33.36 16.43 -5.86
N TYR A 400 -33.58 16.63 -7.15
CA TYR A 400 -34.69 17.42 -7.68
C TYR A 400 -36.03 16.78 -7.28
N GLY A 401 -36.18 15.47 -7.47
CA GLY A 401 -37.37 14.73 -7.05
C GLY A 401 -37.61 14.77 -5.54
N LEU A 402 -36.56 14.66 -4.73
CA LEU A 402 -36.64 14.83 -3.27
C LEU A 402 -37.09 16.24 -2.88
N ASN A 403 -36.46 17.26 -3.46
CA ASN A 403 -36.80 18.66 -3.21
C ASN A 403 -38.27 18.95 -3.58
N GLU A 404 -38.70 18.44 -4.73
CA GLU A 404 -40.08 18.57 -5.17
C GLU A 404 -41.04 17.82 -4.22
N GLY A 405 -40.70 16.61 -3.79
CA GLY A 405 -41.47 15.87 -2.79
C GLY A 405 -41.60 16.61 -1.45
N ILE A 406 -40.53 17.25 -0.99
CA ILE A 406 -40.53 18.09 0.22
C ILE A 406 -41.47 19.29 0.04
N LYS A 407 -41.38 20.00 -1.09
CA LYS A 407 -42.27 21.14 -1.39
C LYS A 407 -43.74 20.72 -1.43
N ARG A 408 -44.05 19.63 -2.14
CA ARG A 408 -45.42 19.08 -2.19
C ARG A 408 -45.97 18.72 -0.81
N SER A 409 -45.09 18.26 0.09
CA SER A 409 -45.46 17.98 1.48
C SER A 409 -45.75 19.25 2.30
N PHE A 410 -45.11 20.38 1.98
CA PHE A 410 -45.38 21.67 2.62
C PHE A 410 -46.57 22.41 2.01
N GLU A 411 -46.87 22.17 0.72
CA GLU A 411 -47.98 22.81 -0.02
C GLU A 411 -49.34 22.10 0.16
N TRP A 412 -49.38 20.99 0.91
CA TRP A 412 -50.60 20.24 1.23
C TRP A 412 -51.34 19.65 0.02
N GLU A 413 -50.65 19.39 -1.11
CA GLU A 413 -51.27 18.79 -2.32
C GLU A 413 -51.95 17.45 -2.00
N ASN A 414 -51.30 16.63 -1.17
CA ASN A 414 -51.86 15.39 -0.63
C ASN A 414 -52.14 15.57 0.87
N ARG A 415 -53.42 15.59 1.25
CA ARG A 415 -53.84 15.88 2.63
C ARG A 415 -53.33 14.85 3.64
N GLU A 416 -53.36 13.56 3.31
CA GLU A 416 -52.95 12.48 4.22
C GLU A 416 -51.43 12.38 4.40
N LEU A 417 -50.65 12.57 3.33
CA LEU A 417 -49.19 12.56 3.43
C LEU A 417 -48.67 13.79 4.18
N SER A 418 -49.29 14.95 3.98
CA SER A 418 -48.88 16.20 4.63
C SER A 418 -49.22 16.21 6.12
N THR A 419 -50.36 15.63 6.54
CA THR A 419 -50.66 15.44 7.98
C THR A 419 -49.68 14.48 8.62
N MET A 420 -49.36 13.35 7.98
CA MET A 420 -48.37 12.39 8.48
C MET A 420 -46.96 13.00 8.55
N ALA A 421 -46.56 13.79 7.55
CA ALA A 421 -45.29 14.50 7.54
C ALA A 421 -45.21 15.54 8.68
N LEU A 422 -46.28 16.31 8.93
CA LEU A 422 -46.34 17.28 10.01
C LEU A 422 -46.32 16.62 11.39
N LEU A 423 -47.08 15.53 11.58
CA LEU A 423 -47.04 14.75 12.82
C LEU A 423 -45.65 14.15 13.06
N GLY A 424 -45.03 13.60 12.01
CA GLY A 424 -43.66 13.09 12.07
C GLY A 424 -42.64 14.16 12.43
N TRP A 425 -42.78 15.37 11.86
CA TRP A 425 -41.94 16.52 12.18
C TRP A 425 -42.08 16.95 13.64
N LEU A 426 -43.31 17.08 14.15
CA LEU A 426 -43.57 17.45 15.54
C LEU A 426 -43.04 16.39 16.51
N LEU A 427 -43.27 15.11 16.22
CA LEU A 427 -42.74 13.99 17.02
C LEU A 427 -41.21 13.98 17.00
N PHE A 428 -40.59 14.17 15.83
CA PHE A 428 -39.15 14.24 15.70
C PHE A 428 -38.58 15.34 16.61
N TRP A 429 -39.04 16.58 16.48
CA TRP A 429 -38.51 17.67 17.31
C TRP A 429 -38.86 17.56 18.80
N TYR A 430 -39.96 16.88 19.15
CA TYR A 430 -40.30 16.60 20.54
C TYR A 430 -39.34 15.59 21.19
N PHE A 431 -38.96 14.51 20.47
CA PHE A 431 -38.08 13.46 20.99
C PHE A 431 -36.59 13.73 20.76
N MET A 432 -36.22 14.60 19.84
CA MET A 432 -34.83 14.86 19.49
C MET A 432 -34.12 15.66 20.58
N ARG A 433 -33.33 14.93 21.38
CA ARG A 433 -32.30 15.49 22.25
C ARG A 433 -30.93 15.26 21.61
N LEU A 434 -29.90 16.00 22.02
CA LEU A 434 -28.60 15.87 21.37
C LEU A 434 -28.01 14.44 21.46
N TRP A 435 -28.20 13.75 22.59
CA TRP A 435 -27.74 12.37 22.79
C TRP A 435 -28.50 11.32 21.96
N THR A 436 -29.69 11.65 21.42
CA THR A 436 -30.44 10.73 20.55
C THR A 436 -29.93 10.76 19.11
N THR A 437 -29.13 11.77 18.73
CA THR A 437 -28.59 11.90 17.37
C THR A 437 -27.71 10.71 16.93
N PRO A 438 -26.79 10.16 17.75
CA PRO A 438 -25.97 9.02 17.32
C PRO A 438 -26.79 7.72 17.27
N LEU A 439 -27.84 7.60 18.10
CA LEU A 439 -28.74 6.45 18.10
C LEU A 439 -29.60 6.42 16.83
N LEU A 440 -30.04 7.58 16.35
CA LEU A 440 -30.76 7.67 15.08
C LEU A 440 -29.88 7.22 13.89
N LEU A 441 -28.58 7.52 13.93
CA LEU A 441 -27.60 7.03 12.95
C LEU A 441 -27.39 5.51 13.01
N LEU A 442 -27.75 4.86 14.12
CA LEU A 442 -27.67 3.40 14.31
C LEU A 442 -28.84 2.66 13.62
N ILE A 443 -29.97 3.34 13.34
CA ILE A 443 -31.16 2.70 12.74
C ILE A 443 -30.84 2.00 11.41
N PRO A 444 -30.12 2.60 10.44
CA PRO A 444 -29.72 1.90 9.22
C PRO A 444 -28.88 0.65 9.48
N PHE A 445 -27.96 0.69 10.46
CA PHE A 445 -27.17 -0.47 10.84
C PHE A 445 -28.05 -1.59 11.39
N MET A 446 -29.02 -1.28 12.26
CA MET A 446 -29.96 -2.29 12.77
C MET A 446 -30.81 -2.90 11.65
N TYR A 447 -31.28 -2.08 10.71
CA TYR A 447 -32.06 -2.55 9.56
C TYR A 447 -31.28 -3.55 8.69
N PHE A 448 -30.03 -3.23 8.35
CA PHE A 448 -29.18 -4.13 7.58
C PHE A 448 -28.74 -5.36 8.37
N TRP A 449 -28.54 -5.22 9.68
CA TRP A 449 -28.19 -6.33 10.56
C TRP A 449 -29.33 -7.36 10.68
N ILE A 450 -30.59 -6.90 10.81
CA ILE A 450 -31.78 -7.78 10.86
C ILE A 450 -32.00 -8.47 9.50
N ASN A 451 -31.83 -7.75 8.40
CA ASN A 451 -32.07 -8.28 7.06
C ASN A 451 -30.87 -9.03 6.46
N ARG A 452 -29.86 -9.40 7.25
CA ARG A 452 -28.56 -9.91 6.76
C ARG A 452 -28.67 -11.09 5.80
N ASP A 453 -29.61 -12.01 6.03
CA ASP A 453 -29.80 -13.20 5.19
C ASP A 453 -30.31 -12.86 3.77
N ASN A 454 -31.06 -11.77 3.62
CA ASN A 454 -31.60 -11.31 2.32
C ASN A 454 -30.64 -10.38 1.54
N GLN A 455 -29.46 -10.07 2.10
CA GLN A 455 -28.56 -9.02 1.59
C GLN A 455 -27.37 -9.55 0.79
N HIS A 456 -27.21 -10.88 0.65
CA HIS A 456 -26.03 -11.45 0.00
C HIS A 456 -25.87 -11.03 -1.48
N GLU A 457 -26.96 -10.61 -2.13
CA GLU A 457 -26.98 -10.17 -3.53
C GLU A 457 -27.03 -8.65 -3.74
N ARG A 458 -27.31 -7.85 -2.71
CA ARG A 458 -27.42 -6.39 -2.87
C ARG A 458 -26.05 -5.75 -2.72
N CYS A 459 -25.50 -5.31 -3.84
CA CYS A 459 -24.40 -4.34 -3.89
C CYS A 459 -25.01 -2.96 -4.15
N PHE A 460 -24.33 -1.87 -3.77
CA PHE A 460 -24.73 -0.53 -4.25
C PHE A 460 -24.59 -0.56 -5.77
N MET A 461 -25.68 -0.83 -6.46
CA MET A 461 -25.63 -1.11 -7.88
C MET A 461 -25.36 0.19 -8.62
N ARG A 462 -24.17 0.27 -9.22
CA ARG A 462 -23.91 1.01 -10.47
C ARG A 462 -24.70 0.35 -11.62
N GLN A 463 -26.01 0.10 -11.45
CA GLN A 463 -26.83 -0.69 -12.39
C GLN A 463 -26.94 0.00 -13.75
N TYR A 464 -26.91 1.33 -13.78
CA TYR A 464 -27.22 2.05 -15.01
C TYR A 464 -26.06 2.17 -16.00
N SER A 465 -24.81 1.89 -15.61
CA SER A 465 -23.68 2.11 -16.54
C SER A 465 -23.33 0.90 -17.40
N LYS A 466 -23.67 -0.33 -17.02
CA LYS A 466 -23.23 -1.52 -17.78
C LYS A 466 -24.15 -1.82 -18.97
N ASP A 467 -25.47 -1.75 -18.76
CA ASP A 467 -26.47 -1.99 -19.81
C ASP A 467 -26.47 -0.89 -20.89
N LEU A 468 -26.14 0.36 -20.53
CA LEU A 468 -25.97 1.46 -21.49
C LEU A 468 -24.67 1.39 -22.31
N ILE A 469 -23.61 0.73 -21.82
CA ILE A 469 -22.38 0.54 -22.59
C ILE A 469 -22.54 -0.60 -23.61
N GLU A 470 -23.28 -1.65 -23.27
CA GLU A 470 -23.60 -2.74 -24.21
C GLU A 470 -24.66 -2.32 -25.25
N THR A 471 -25.63 -1.47 -24.89
CA THR A 471 -26.59 -0.94 -25.87
C THR A 471 -26.03 0.22 -26.71
N GLY A 472 -25.07 0.99 -26.19
CA GLY A 472 -24.41 2.08 -26.91
C GLY A 472 -23.37 1.64 -27.95
N GLN A 473 -22.92 0.39 -27.93
CA GLN A 473 -22.02 -0.17 -28.96
C GLN A 473 -22.75 -0.65 -30.23
N ASN A 474 -24.08 -0.83 -30.18
CA ASN A 474 -24.86 -1.30 -31.33
C ASN A 474 -25.54 -0.17 -32.11
N ASN A 475 -25.59 1.05 -31.57
CA ASN A 475 -26.22 2.20 -32.23
C ASN A 475 -25.18 3.31 -32.48
N ASP A 476 -24.32 3.10 -33.47
CA ASP A 476 -23.55 4.18 -34.11
C ASP A 476 -24.49 5.04 -34.98
N GLU A 477 -25.32 5.86 -34.35
CA GLU A 477 -25.89 7.04 -35.01
C GLU A 477 -25.15 8.29 -34.56
N LYS A 478 -24.42 8.89 -35.51
CA LYS A 478 -23.67 10.15 -35.38
C LYS A 478 -24.61 11.31 -35.08
N VAL A 479 -24.96 11.50 -33.82
CA VAL A 479 -25.65 12.72 -33.36
C VAL A 479 -24.65 13.60 -32.61
N GLY A 480 -24.09 14.59 -33.32
CA GLY A 480 -23.69 15.90 -32.78
C GLY A 480 -22.68 15.98 -31.62
N THR A 481 -21.92 14.94 -31.27
CA THR A 481 -20.98 14.98 -30.14
C THR A 481 -19.67 15.73 -30.44
N ASN A 482 -19.34 15.98 -31.72
CA ASN A 482 -18.07 16.58 -32.13
C ASN A 482 -17.88 18.05 -31.69
N SER A 483 -18.95 18.79 -31.39
CA SER A 483 -18.84 20.20 -30.96
C SER A 483 -18.63 20.36 -29.45
N LEU A 484 -19.13 19.40 -28.65
CA LEU A 484 -18.95 19.38 -27.19
C LEU A 484 -17.64 18.69 -26.81
N THR A 485 -17.24 17.63 -27.52
CA THR A 485 -15.95 16.96 -27.28
C THR A 485 -14.76 17.87 -27.60
N SER A 486 -14.85 18.69 -28.67
CA SER A 486 -13.82 19.69 -28.99
C SER A 486 -13.77 20.85 -27.99
N LYS A 487 -14.92 21.27 -27.43
CA LYS A 487 -14.98 22.29 -26.36
C LYS A 487 -14.55 21.75 -24.99
N LEU A 488 -14.77 20.46 -24.71
CA LEU A 488 -14.29 19.78 -23.49
C LEU A 488 -12.79 19.48 -23.57
N GLN A 489 -12.24 19.21 -24.76
CA GLN A 489 -10.80 19.14 -25.00
C GLN A 489 -10.08 20.47 -24.70
N ALA A 490 -10.79 21.60 -24.71
CA ALA A 490 -10.25 22.91 -24.35
C ALA A 490 -10.24 23.21 -22.84
N LEU A 491 -10.88 22.40 -21.99
CA LEU A 491 -10.90 22.56 -20.52
C LEU A 491 -10.43 21.29 -19.77
N PRO A 492 -9.24 20.74 -20.07
CA PRO A 492 -8.81 19.47 -19.50
C PRO A 492 -8.61 19.53 -17.97
N GLU A 493 -8.06 20.61 -17.41
CA GLU A 493 -7.71 20.63 -15.98
C GLU A 493 -8.92 20.74 -15.04
N LEU A 494 -9.89 21.60 -15.38
CA LEU A 494 -11.12 21.76 -14.58
C LEU A 494 -12.05 20.54 -14.72
N THR A 495 -12.11 19.92 -15.90
CA THR A 495 -12.93 18.71 -16.09
C THR A 495 -12.30 17.50 -15.40
N ILE A 496 -10.98 17.36 -15.40
CA ILE A 496 -10.27 16.28 -14.68
C ILE A 496 -10.43 16.42 -13.16
N THR A 497 -10.34 17.64 -12.62
CA THR A 497 -10.51 17.88 -11.18
C THR A 497 -11.95 17.64 -10.73
N ILE A 498 -12.96 18.06 -11.50
CA ILE A 498 -14.36 17.78 -11.19
C ILE A 498 -14.66 16.29 -11.30
N THR A 499 -14.21 15.62 -12.36
CA THR A 499 -14.47 14.18 -12.55
C THR A 499 -13.79 13.32 -11.49
N SER A 500 -12.55 13.64 -11.11
CA SER A 500 -11.85 12.96 -10.01
C SER A 500 -12.49 13.25 -8.65
N GLY A 501 -12.96 14.47 -8.39
CA GLY A 501 -13.72 14.81 -7.20
C GLY A 501 -15.02 14.02 -7.08
N ILE A 502 -15.71 13.79 -8.20
CA ILE A 502 -16.95 13.02 -8.24
C ILE A 502 -16.69 11.53 -8.06
N GLU A 503 -15.63 10.99 -8.66
CA GLU A 503 -15.19 9.61 -8.44
C GLU A 503 -14.84 9.38 -6.97
N TYR A 504 -14.18 10.35 -6.33
CA TYR A 504 -13.90 10.33 -4.91
C TYR A 504 -15.17 10.33 -4.05
N LEU A 505 -16.15 11.18 -4.36
CA LEU A 505 -17.44 11.22 -3.66
C LEU A 505 -18.25 9.94 -3.85
N ALA A 506 -18.28 9.39 -5.07
CA ALA A 506 -18.93 8.12 -5.36
C ALA A 506 -18.27 6.98 -4.56
N SER A 507 -16.93 6.94 -4.51
CA SER A 507 -16.19 5.97 -3.70
C SER A 507 -16.52 6.11 -2.21
N ILE A 508 -16.63 7.33 -1.67
CA ILE A 508 -17.08 7.55 -0.28
C ILE A 508 -18.49 7.01 -0.05
N ALA A 509 -19.43 7.28 -0.98
CA ALA A 509 -20.80 6.80 -0.86
C ALA A 509 -20.87 5.26 -0.91
N GLU A 510 -20.13 4.62 -1.81
CA GLU A 510 -20.02 3.16 -1.89
C GLU A 510 -19.45 2.57 -0.60
N ARG A 511 -18.38 3.18 -0.06
CA ARG A 511 -17.76 2.77 1.20
C ARG A 511 -18.71 2.90 2.37
N LEU A 512 -19.44 4.01 2.46
CA LEU A 512 -20.46 4.21 3.49
C LEU A 512 -21.58 3.16 3.40
N TYR A 513 -22.06 2.86 2.19
CA TYR A 513 -23.03 1.80 1.97
C TYR A 513 -22.49 0.42 2.37
N ASN A 514 -21.25 0.10 1.99
CA ASN A 514 -20.60 -1.16 2.33
C ASN A 514 -20.38 -1.33 3.84
N LEU A 515 -20.14 -0.23 4.55
CA LEU A 515 -20.10 -0.19 6.01
C LEU A 515 -21.48 -0.47 6.62
N LEU A 516 -22.54 0.15 6.11
CA LEU A 516 -23.92 -0.09 6.56
C LEU A 516 -24.40 -1.52 6.27
N SER A 517 -23.99 -2.08 5.14
CA SER A 517 -24.35 -3.43 4.67
C SER A 517 -23.50 -4.56 5.28
N PHE A 518 -22.63 -4.26 6.26
CA PHE A 518 -21.78 -5.25 6.93
C PHE A 518 -20.86 -6.07 6.00
N LYS A 519 -20.39 -5.48 4.88
CA LYS A 519 -19.43 -6.16 4.00
C LYS A 519 -18.09 -6.46 4.70
N VAL A 520 -17.73 -5.64 5.70
CA VAL A 520 -16.63 -5.89 6.65
C VAL A 520 -17.18 -5.81 8.08
N PRO A 521 -17.63 -6.95 8.67
CA PRO A 521 -18.37 -6.94 9.93
C PRO A 521 -17.65 -6.26 11.09
N PHE A 522 -16.33 -6.47 11.22
CA PHE A 522 -15.50 -5.86 12.26
C PHE A 522 -15.65 -4.33 12.32
N LEU A 523 -15.65 -3.68 11.15
CA LEU A 523 -15.68 -2.23 11.05
C LEU A 523 -17.07 -1.67 11.34
N SER A 524 -18.11 -2.35 10.88
CA SER A 524 -19.51 -2.00 11.14
C SER A 524 -19.85 -2.11 12.64
N TYR A 525 -19.44 -3.20 13.30
CA TYR A 525 -19.62 -3.34 14.75
C TYR A 525 -18.85 -2.29 15.53
N LEU A 526 -17.62 -1.97 15.11
CA LEU A 526 -16.87 -0.89 15.74
C LEU A 526 -17.60 0.45 15.62
N THR A 527 -18.17 0.79 14.46
CA THR A 527 -18.97 2.01 14.31
C THR A 527 -20.21 2.02 15.19
N MET A 528 -20.90 0.88 15.33
CA MET A 528 -22.03 0.77 16.25
C MET A 528 -21.61 1.04 17.70
N ILE A 529 -20.51 0.43 18.15
CA ILE A 529 -19.98 0.64 19.50
C ILE A 529 -19.61 2.11 19.70
N ILE A 530 -18.94 2.74 18.74
CA ILE A 530 -18.57 4.16 18.81
C ILE A 530 -19.81 5.06 18.88
N LEU A 531 -20.87 4.76 18.13
CA LEU A 531 -22.12 5.53 18.15
C LEU A 531 -22.86 5.38 19.50
N VAL A 532 -22.90 4.17 20.06
CA VAL A 532 -23.47 3.92 21.39
C VAL A 532 -22.66 4.66 22.47
N MET A 533 -21.34 4.57 22.42
CA MET A 533 -20.44 5.30 23.33
C MET A 533 -20.59 6.80 23.19
N ALA A 534 -20.70 7.32 21.97
CA ALA A 534 -20.94 8.75 21.71
C ALA A 534 -22.29 9.21 22.30
N SER A 535 -23.34 8.39 22.18
CA SER A 535 -24.64 8.67 22.81
C SER A 535 -24.54 8.69 24.33
N ALA A 536 -23.86 7.72 24.95
CA ALA A 536 -23.64 7.67 26.39
C ALA A 536 -22.84 8.90 26.90
N VAL A 537 -21.80 9.30 26.17
CA VAL A 537 -21.00 10.49 26.48
C VAL A 537 -21.84 11.76 26.39
N LEU A 538 -22.64 11.93 25.34
CA LEU A 538 -23.54 13.10 25.19
C LEU A 538 -24.68 13.12 26.22
N TYR A 539 -25.00 11.98 26.82
CA TYR A 539 -25.97 11.88 27.91
C TYR A 539 -25.37 12.32 29.25
N TRP A 540 -24.14 11.89 29.58
CA TRP A 540 -23.48 12.23 30.84
C TRP A 540 -22.80 13.59 30.86
N ILE A 541 -22.22 14.01 29.73
CA ILE A 541 -21.42 15.23 29.65
C ILE A 541 -22.19 16.29 28.85
N PRO A 542 -22.44 17.49 29.42
CA PRO A 542 -23.04 18.59 28.67
C PRO A 542 -22.18 18.95 27.45
N PHE A 543 -22.84 19.18 26.32
CA PHE A 543 -22.18 19.44 25.03
C PHE A 543 -21.11 20.54 25.06
N ASN A 544 -21.32 21.58 25.88
CA ASN A 544 -20.39 22.70 25.99
C ASN A 544 -18.99 22.26 26.44
N PHE A 545 -18.91 21.34 27.42
CA PHE A 545 -17.63 20.80 27.88
C PHE A 545 -16.97 19.91 26.83
N LEU A 546 -17.76 19.15 26.07
CA LEU A 546 -17.26 18.35 24.96
C LEU A 546 -16.62 19.26 23.89
N MET A 547 -17.29 20.34 23.51
CA MET A 547 -16.77 21.29 22.51
C MET A 547 -15.51 22.01 23.00
N MET A 548 -15.45 22.37 24.28
CA MET A 548 -14.24 22.94 24.89
C MET A 548 -13.08 21.95 24.84
N ALA A 549 -13.30 20.70 25.24
CA ALA A 549 -12.29 19.64 25.21
C ALA A 549 -11.81 19.33 23.78
N LEU A 550 -12.73 19.24 22.81
CA LEU A 550 -12.41 19.05 21.40
C LEU A 550 -11.57 20.20 20.84
N GLY A 551 -11.88 21.44 21.23
CA GLY A 551 -11.08 22.61 20.89
C GLY A 551 -9.64 22.46 21.38
N VAL A 552 -9.46 22.23 22.69
CA VAL A 552 -8.13 22.05 23.31
C VAL A 552 -7.36 20.91 22.64
N TYR A 553 -8.00 19.75 22.45
CA TYR A 553 -7.38 18.60 21.78
C TYR A 553 -6.93 18.94 20.33
N LYS A 554 -7.77 19.63 19.55
CA LYS A 554 -7.47 19.94 18.15
C LYS A 554 -6.29 20.90 18.00
N TYR A 555 -6.09 21.83 18.94
CA TYR A 555 -4.94 22.73 18.94
C TYR A 555 -3.68 22.10 19.54
N THR A 556 -3.81 21.21 20.52
CA THR A 556 -2.67 20.56 21.19
C THR A 556 -2.09 19.38 20.40
N ARG A 557 -2.85 18.75 19.49
CA ARG A 557 -2.44 17.54 18.76
C ARG A 557 -1.10 17.65 18.00
N LYS A 558 -0.78 18.80 17.40
CA LYS A 558 0.49 19.00 16.67
C LYS A 558 1.68 19.18 17.61
N PHE A 559 1.42 19.66 18.83
CA PHE A 559 2.44 19.79 19.86
C PHE A 559 2.76 18.42 20.48
N LEU A 560 1.75 17.57 20.68
CA LEU A 560 1.91 16.20 21.20
C LEU A 560 2.60 15.27 20.19
N ASP A 561 2.22 15.34 18.91
CA ASP A 561 2.82 14.54 17.83
C ASP A 561 3.42 15.44 16.74
N PRO A 562 4.74 15.76 16.80
CA PRO A 562 5.40 16.64 15.82
C PRO A 562 5.38 16.11 14.38
N GLU A 563 5.35 14.79 14.19
CA GLU A 563 5.33 14.12 12.88
C GLU A 563 3.92 13.93 12.30
N ARG A 564 2.88 14.47 12.95
CA ARG A 564 1.50 14.30 12.49
C ARG A 564 1.25 15.03 11.15
N ILE A 565 0.86 14.26 10.14
CA ILE A 565 0.38 14.78 8.85
C ILE A 565 -1.01 15.38 9.06
N LEU A 566 -1.31 16.50 8.38
CA LEU A 566 -2.65 17.08 8.40
C LEU A 566 -3.64 16.14 7.70
N ASN A 567 -4.52 15.53 8.47
CA ASN A 567 -5.49 14.55 8.02
C ASN A 567 -6.86 14.79 8.67
N ASN A 568 -7.90 14.18 8.09
CA ASN A 568 -9.23 14.12 8.69
C ASN A 568 -9.48 12.70 9.18
N ASP A 569 -9.52 12.51 10.49
CA ASP A 569 -9.56 11.20 11.13
C ASP A 569 -10.81 10.38 10.71
N LEU A 570 -11.95 11.04 10.45
CA LEU A 570 -13.16 10.37 9.95
C LEU A 570 -13.02 9.93 8.49
N LEU A 571 -12.37 10.75 7.67
CA LEU A 571 -12.13 10.45 6.26
C LEU A 571 -11.14 9.30 6.13
N ASP A 572 -10.13 9.26 6.99
CA ASP A 572 -9.16 8.18 7.07
C ASP A 572 -9.85 6.87 7.45
N PHE A 573 -10.77 6.90 8.41
CA PHE A 573 -11.61 5.75 8.75
C PHE A 573 -12.42 5.25 7.55
N ILE A 574 -13.11 6.16 6.84
CA ILE A 574 -13.90 5.80 5.65
C ILE A 574 -12.99 5.26 4.53
N SER A 575 -11.79 5.81 4.38
CA SER A 575 -10.81 5.39 3.37
C SER A 575 -10.28 3.96 3.57
N ARG A 576 -10.54 3.32 4.72
CA ARG A 576 -10.20 1.91 4.99
C ARG A 576 -11.27 0.93 4.58
N ILE A 577 -12.52 1.39 4.47
CA ILE A 577 -13.60 0.56 3.96
C ILE A 577 -13.33 0.30 2.48
N PRO A 578 -13.45 -0.95 2.00
CA PRO A 578 -13.31 -1.26 0.59
C PRO A 578 -14.46 -0.65 -0.22
N ASP A 579 -14.11 -0.04 -1.36
CA ASP A 579 -15.06 0.28 -2.41
C ASP A 579 -15.44 -0.98 -3.20
N ASN A 580 -16.40 -0.84 -4.13
CA ASN A 580 -16.92 -1.97 -4.88
C ASN A 580 -15.87 -2.59 -5.84
N GLU A 581 -14.88 -1.81 -6.27
CA GLU A 581 -13.77 -2.33 -7.09
C GLU A 581 -12.84 -3.22 -6.26
N ILE A 582 -12.46 -2.77 -5.06
CA ILE A 582 -11.67 -3.57 -4.12
C ILE A 582 -12.41 -4.85 -3.70
N LEU A 583 -13.73 -4.78 -3.50
CA LEU A 583 -14.53 -5.97 -3.16
C LEU A 583 -14.52 -7.03 -4.28
N LYS A 584 -14.56 -6.61 -5.55
CA LYS A 584 -14.42 -7.51 -6.71
C LYS A 584 -13.04 -8.14 -6.76
N ASP A 585 -12.01 -7.38 -6.43
CA ASP A 585 -10.65 -7.91 -6.31
C ASP A 585 -10.54 -9.01 -5.24
N TRP A 586 -11.35 -8.92 -4.17
CA TRP A 586 -11.41 -9.92 -3.09
C TRP A 586 -12.38 -11.08 -3.35
N GLU A 587 -13.16 -11.04 -4.43
CA GLU A 587 -14.13 -12.08 -4.74
C GLU A 587 -13.41 -13.38 -5.09
N GLU A 588 -13.66 -14.46 -4.35
CA GLU A 588 -13.05 -15.75 -4.64
C GLU A 588 -13.76 -16.38 -5.84
N LEU A 589 -13.01 -16.68 -6.90
CA LEU A 589 -13.58 -17.40 -8.04
C LEU A 589 -13.77 -18.87 -7.65
N SER A 590 -14.98 -19.40 -7.87
CA SER A 590 -15.25 -20.83 -7.67
C SER A 590 -14.41 -21.66 -8.63
N VAL A 591 -13.61 -22.57 -8.09
CA VAL A 591 -12.85 -23.54 -8.87
C VAL A 591 -13.47 -24.91 -8.63
N PRO A 592 -13.83 -25.67 -9.69
CA PRO A 592 -14.26 -27.06 -9.51
C PRO A 592 -13.16 -27.85 -8.79
N GLU A 593 -13.47 -28.43 -7.64
CA GLU A 593 -12.55 -29.40 -7.03
C GLU A 593 -12.42 -30.59 -7.97
N PRO A 594 -11.20 -31.07 -8.29
CA PRO A 594 -11.09 -32.36 -8.96
C PRO A 594 -11.69 -33.42 -8.03
N PRO A 595 -12.50 -34.35 -8.57
CA PRO A 595 -13.09 -35.41 -7.75
C PRO A 595 -11.97 -36.15 -7.04
N ILE A 596 -12.14 -36.34 -5.73
CA ILE A 596 -11.26 -37.17 -4.90
C ILE A 596 -11.27 -38.57 -5.53
N THR A 597 -10.23 -38.93 -6.28
CA THR A 597 -10.01 -40.29 -6.74
C THR A 597 -9.73 -41.15 -5.51
N LYS A 598 -10.78 -41.73 -4.94
CA LYS A 598 -10.69 -42.88 -4.02
C LYS A 598 -10.14 -44.07 -4.81
N HIS A 599 -8.85 -44.11 -5.05
CA HIS A 599 -8.15 -45.31 -5.49
C HIS A 599 -7.01 -45.62 -4.52
N SER A 600 -7.32 -46.40 -3.49
CA SER A 600 -6.45 -47.42 -2.87
C SER A 600 -7.04 -47.90 -1.54
N SER A 601 -7.95 -48.87 -1.60
CA SER A 601 -8.17 -49.89 -0.56
C SER A 601 -9.42 -50.71 -0.91
N LEU A 602 -9.33 -51.55 -1.93
CA LEU A 602 -10.21 -52.72 -2.13
C LEU A 602 -9.59 -53.62 -3.19
N ALA A 603 -8.37 -54.06 -2.92
CA ALA A 603 -7.70 -55.14 -3.65
C ALA A 603 -7.06 -56.11 -2.65
N SER A 604 -7.91 -56.64 -1.76
CA SER A 604 -7.77 -57.92 -1.07
C SER A 604 -9.12 -58.09 -0.38
N THR A 605 -10.02 -58.97 -0.79
CA THR A 605 -9.91 -60.39 -0.48
C THR A 605 -10.95 -61.09 -1.36
N ARG A 606 -10.50 -61.98 -2.25
CA ARG A 606 -11.39 -62.88 -2.98
C ARG A 606 -10.77 -64.27 -2.91
N THR A 607 -10.99 -64.96 -1.79
CA THR A 607 -10.86 -66.42 -1.69
C THR A 607 -11.82 -66.97 -0.63
N SER A 608 -12.49 -68.05 -1.04
CA SER A 608 -13.18 -69.09 -0.26
C SER A 608 -14.39 -68.71 0.60
N SER A 609 -15.59 -69.08 0.16
CA SER A 609 -16.14 -70.41 0.50
C SER A 609 -17.54 -70.61 -0.11
N ASN A 610 -17.65 -71.63 -0.96
CA ASN A 610 -18.87 -72.42 -1.05
C ASN A 610 -18.88 -73.34 0.17
N ASN A 611 -20.02 -73.44 0.87
CA ASN A 611 -20.65 -74.69 1.33
C ASN A 611 -21.60 -74.43 2.51
N PHE A 612 -22.82 -74.95 2.33
CA PHE A 612 -23.96 -75.13 3.24
C PHE A 612 -24.83 -73.92 3.57
#